data_AF-A0A3C0UE09-F1
#
_entry.id   AF-A0A3C0UE09-F1
#
_cell.length_a   1.000
_cell.length_b   1.000
_cell.length_c   1.000
_cell.angle_alpha   90.00
_cell.angle_beta   90.00
_cell.angle_gamma   90.00
#
_symmetry.space_group_name_H-M   'P 1'
#
loop_
_entity.id
_entity.type
_entity.pdbx_description
1 polymer ?
#
loop_
_entity_poly.entity_id
_entity_poly.type
_entity_poly.pdbx_seq_one_letter_code
_entity_poly.pdbx_strand_id
1 'polypeptide(L)' 'MIGDEYSPEKRKIIDEKTGKAVWQLTTGDCNNYHFYFTDNSFTLGDKEIYFLSDRASNSLEVYNLF' A
#
# COMPACT_ATOMS: atom_id res chain seq x y z
N MET A 1 12.23 -0.27 9.96
CA MET A 1 13.33 -1.24 10.10
C MET A 1 12.88 -2.55 9.46
N ILE A 2 13.80 -3.37 8.91
CA ILE A 2 13.41 -4.70 8.41
C ILE A 2 12.84 -5.50 9.59
N GLY A 3 11.61 -6.01 9.45
CA GLY A 3 10.90 -6.77 10.48
C GLY A 3 9.91 -5.95 11.33
N ASP A 4 9.76 -4.65 11.10
CA ASP A 4 8.70 -3.87 11.77
C ASP A 4 7.32 -4.22 11.16
N GLU A 5 6.34 -4.45 12.03
CA GLU A 5 4.95 -4.66 11.63
C GLU A 5 4.10 -3.42 11.90
N TYR A 6 3.26 -3.05 10.95
CA TYR A 6 2.36 -1.91 11.04
C TYR A 6 0.92 -2.39 11.12
N SER A 7 0.09 -1.70 11.90
CA SER A 7 -1.33 -2.04 11.99
C SER A 7 -2.03 -1.88 10.64
N PRO A 8 -3.00 -2.75 10.29
CA PRO A 8 -3.76 -2.60 9.06
C PRO A 8 -4.53 -1.26 8.99
N GLU A 9 -4.51 -0.63 7.82
CA GLU A 9 -5.01 0.72 7.59
C GLU A 9 -6.32 0.76 6.75
N LYS A 10 -6.75 -0.39 6.25
CA LYS A 10 -7.77 -0.56 5.21
C LYS A 10 -9.09 0.18 5.48
N ARG A 11 -9.53 1.03 4.54
CA ARG A 11 -10.86 1.69 4.59
C ARG A 11 -11.62 1.62 3.27
N LYS A 12 -12.96 1.57 3.37
CA LYS A 12 -13.88 1.56 2.21
C LYS A 12 -14.36 2.98 1.91
N ILE A 13 -14.32 3.36 0.65
CA ILE A 13 -14.85 4.61 0.12
C ILE A 13 -15.83 4.25 -0.99
N ILE A 14 -16.93 5.00 -1.11
CA ILE A 14 -17.84 4.87 -2.25
C ILE A 14 -17.50 5.98 -3.24
N ASP A 15 -17.14 5.60 -4.46
CA ASP A 15 -16.90 6.56 -5.53
C ASP A 15 -18.22 7.25 -5.91
N GLU A 16 -18.28 8.57 -5.75
CA GLU A 16 -19.52 9.35 -5.91
C GLU A 16 -20.06 9.33 -7.36
N LYS A 17 -19.16 9.17 -8.34
CA LYS A 17 -19.52 9.21 -9.76
C LYS A 17 -20.08 7.89 -10.27
N THR A 18 -19.55 6.77 -9.79
CA THR A 18 -19.86 5.42 -10.29
C THR A 18 -20.61 4.55 -9.28
N GLY A 19 -20.68 4.94 -8.01
CA GLY A 19 -21.25 4.16 -6.92
C GLY A 19 -20.44 2.93 -6.53
N LYS A 20 -19.25 2.73 -7.10
CA LYS A 20 -18.41 1.56 -6.83
C LYS A 20 -17.71 1.68 -5.49
N ALA A 21 -17.55 0.54 -4.82
CA ALA A 21 -16.70 0.44 -3.65
C ALA A 21 -15.21 0.48 -4.05
N VAL A 22 -14.46 1.41 -3.46
CA VAL A 22 -13.01 1.52 -3.55
C VAL A 22 -12.42 1.20 -2.18
N TRP A 23 -11.41 0.35 -2.14
CA TRP A 23 -10.66 0.04 -0.91
C TRP A 23 -9.32 0.77 -0.94
N GLN A 24 -9.13 1.66 0.02
CA GLN A 24 -7.82 2.27 0.28
C GLN A 24 -7.06 1.38 1.26
N LEU A 25 -5.86 0.94 0.87
CA LEU A 25 -5.06 -0.02 1.65
C LEU A 25 -4.05 0.65 2.59
N THR A 26 -3.65 1.89 2.30
CA THR A 26 -2.68 2.67 3.08
C THR A 26 -3.21 4.06 3.42
N THR A 27 -2.81 4.64 4.55
CA THR A 27 -3.12 5.98 5.05
C THR A 27 -1.89 6.63 5.70
N GLY A 28 -2.04 7.88 6.14
CA GLY A 28 -1.02 8.60 6.91
C GLY A 28 -0.10 9.47 6.07
N ASP A 29 0.81 10.16 6.75
CA ASP A 29 1.77 11.10 6.15
C ASP A 29 3.00 10.37 5.61
N CYS A 30 2.76 9.41 4.71
CA CYS A 30 3.79 8.65 4.00
C CYS A 30 3.39 8.42 2.55
N ASN A 31 4.40 8.27 1.69
CA ASN A 31 4.21 7.95 0.29
C ASN A 31 4.10 6.43 0.12
N ASN A 32 3.12 5.99 -0.68
CA ASN A 32 2.87 4.58 -0.95
C ASN A 32 2.64 4.38 -2.44
N TYR A 33 3.37 3.46 -3.07
CA TYR A 33 3.28 3.20 -4.50
C TYR A 33 3.15 1.70 -4.77
N HIS A 34 2.24 1.35 -5.68
CA HIS A 34 2.22 0.02 -6.27
C HIS A 34 3.42 -0.14 -7.23
N PHE A 35 3.84 -1.37 -7.48
CA PHE A 35 4.84 -1.64 -8.52
C PHE A 35 4.31 -1.30 -9.91
N TYR A 36 5.18 -1.17 -10.91
CA TYR A 36 4.70 -1.06 -12.28
C TYR A 36 3.72 -2.18 -12.61
N PHE A 37 2.69 -1.87 -13.39
CA PHE A 37 1.62 -2.82 -13.72
C PHE A 37 2.12 -4.06 -14.49
N THR A 38 3.35 -4.03 -15.00
CA THR A 38 4.04 -5.14 -15.63
C THR A 38 4.71 -6.09 -14.63
N ASP A 39 4.90 -5.66 -13.39
CA ASP A 39 5.52 -6.43 -12.32
C ASP A 39 4.46 -7.01 -11.38
N ASN A 40 4.65 -8.26 -10.97
CA ASN A 40 3.70 -8.91 -10.09
C ASN A 40 3.84 -8.39 -8.65
N SER A 41 2.76 -7.77 -8.15
CA SER A 41 2.68 -7.32 -6.75
C SER A 41 1.98 -8.35 -5.85
N PHE A 42 1.41 -9.44 -6.37
CA PHE A 42 0.55 -10.34 -5.59
C PHE A 42 1.22 -11.69 -5.35
N THR A 43 1.06 -12.22 -4.13
CA THR A 43 1.51 -13.57 -3.78
C THR A 43 0.53 -14.64 -4.26
N LEU A 44 1.00 -15.89 -4.34
CA LEU A 44 0.15 -17.02 -4.69
C LEU A 44 -0.98 -17.16 -3.68
N GLY A 45 -2.23 -17.17 -4.17
CA GLY A 45 -3.43 -17.30 -3.35
C GLY A 45 -4.07 -15.97 -2.96
N ASP A 46 -3.59 -14.85 -3.50
CA ASP A 46 -4.21 -13.52 -3.46
C ASP A 46 -4.47 -12.98 -2.05
N LYS A 47 -3.60 -13.33 -1.09
CA LYS A 47 -3.71 -12.89 0.31
C LYS A 47 -2.86 -11.69 0.64
N GLU A 48 -1.75 -11.50 -0.08
CA GLU A 48 -0.78 -10.46 0.20
C GLU A 48 -0.49 -9.67 -1.08
N ILE A 49 -0.13 -8.40 -0.87
CA ILE A 49 0.28 -7.48 -1.91
C ILE A 49 1.57 -6.80 -1.46
N TYR A 50 2.53 -6.74 -2.37
CA TYR A 50 3.77 -6.01 -2.21
C TYR A 50 3.64 -4.59 -2.73
N PHE A 51 4.20 -3.62 -2.02
CA PHE A 51 4.23 -2.22 -2.42
C PHE A 51 5.44 -1.49 -1.84
N LEU A 52 5.71 -0.29 -2.35
CA LEU A 52 6.77 0.57 -1.85
C LEU A 52 6.20 1.60 -0.87
N SER A 53 6.85 1.78 0.28
CA SER A 53 6.49 2.83 1.23
C SER A 53 7.72 3.44 1.89
N ASP A 54 7.69 4.75 2.11
CA ASP A 54 8.70 5.48 2.88
C ASP A 54 8.35 5.56 4.38
N ARG A 55 7.28 4.91 4.85
CA ARG A 55 6.83 4.93 6.26
C ARG A 55 7.86 4.47 7.29
N ALA A 56 8.81 3.64 6.87
CA ALA A 56 9.89 3.15 7.74
C ALA A 56 11.16 4.01 7.66
N SER A 57 11.15 5.07 6.86
CA SER A 57 12.30 5.93 6.61
C SER A 57 12.18 7.24 7.36
N ASN A 58 13.31 7.74 7.86
CA ASN A 58 13.45 9.10 8.39
C ASN A 58 13.77 10.12 7.27
N SER A 59 13.83 9.68 6.02
CA SER A 59 14.12 10.49 4.84
C SER A 59 13.05 10.24 3.77
N LEU A 60 12.49 11.32 3.25
CA LEU A 60 11.54 11.28 2.14
C LEU A 60 12.18 10.56 0.94
N GLU A 61 11.35 9.86 0.17
CA GLU A 61 11.73 9.17 -1.07
C GLU A 61 12.72 8.01 -0.91
N VAL A 62 12.98 7.57 0.32
CA VAL A 62 13.72 6.32 0.59
C VAL A 62 12.71 5.23 0.92
N TYR A 63 12.39 4.43 -0.09
CA TYR A 63 11.33 3.42 -0.02
C TYR A 63 11.86 2.07 0.46
N ASN A 64 11.04 1.39 1.25
CA ASN A 64 11.21 -0.01 1.60
C ASN A 64 10.09 -0.84 0.93
N LEU A 65 10.37 -2.12 0.75
CA LEU A 65 9.37 -3.09 0.33
C LEU A 65 8.48 -3.48 1.52
N PHE A 66 7.18 -3.38 1.34
CA PHE A 66 6.14 -3.78 2.28
C PHE A 66 5.26 -4.85 1.67
#